data_AF-E0VUK1-F1
#
_entry.id   AF-E0VUK1-F1
#
_cell.length_a   1.000
_cell.length_b   1.000
_cell.length_c   1.000
_cell.angle_alpha   90.00
_cell.angle_beta   90.00
_cell.angle_gamma   90.00
#
_symmetry.space_group_name_H-M   'P 1'
#
loop_
_entity.id
_entity.type
_entity.pdbx_description
1 polymer ?
#
loop_
_entity_poly.entity_id
_entity_poly.type
_entity_poly.pdbx_seq_one_letter_code
_entity_poly.pdbx_strand_id
1 'polypeptide(L)'
;MSVKVIDNTVVVVEAKHKERQDDQLGCISRHFLHRYRLPNNVDPNSVTSDLSDKGILTVTAKKFGVQLIFYVGLKFHFLILFV
;
A
#
# COMPACT_ATOMS: atom_id res chain seq x y z
N MET A 1 1.08 0.65 -9.50
CA MET A 1 0.88 0.17 -8.12
C MET A 1 -0.48 -0.52 -8.05
N SER A 2 -0.64 -1.56 -7.25
CA SER A 2 -1.92 -2.28 -7.08
C SER A 2 -2.16 -2.64 -5.62
N VAL A 3 -3.43 -2.66 -5.22
CA VAL A 3 -3.89 -3.13 -3.91
C VAL A 3 -4.91 -4.23 -4.16
N LYS A 4 -4.75 -5.38 -3.51
CA LYS A 4 -5.61 -6.55 -3.68
C LYS A 4 -5.94 -7.18 -2.34
N VAL A 5 -7.12 -7.76 -2.23
CA VAL A 5 -7.49 -8.61 -1.10
C VAL A 5 -7.34 -10.07 -1.53
N ILE A 6 -6.67 -10.87 -0.71
CA ILE A 6 -6.46 -12.31 -0.90
C ILE A 6 -7.16 -13.04 0.23
N ASP A 7 -7.88 -14.11 -0.12
CA ASP A 7 -8.60 -15.00 0.81
C ASP A 7 -9.46 -14.25 1.82
N ASN A 8 -9.96 -13.06 1.45
CA ASN A 8 -10.75 -12.17 2.32
C ASN A 8 -10.08 -11.78 3.65
N THR A 9 -8.78 -12.04 3.81
CA THR A 9 -8.07 -11.93 5.09
C THR A 9 -6.75 -11.20 4.98
N VAL A 10 -6.24 -10.96 3.77
CA VAL A 10 -4.95 -10.30 3.56
C VAL A 10 -5.07 -9.21 2.50
N VAL A 11 -4.70 -7.99 2.85
CA VAL A 11 -4.43 -6.92 1.87
C VAL A 11 -3.00 -7.02 1.40
N VAL A 12 -2.80 -7.05 0.09
CA VAL A 12 -1.50 -7.02 -0.57
C VAL A 12 -1.35 -5.71 -1.34
N VAL A 13 -0.30 -4.97 -1.03
CA VAL A 13 0.12 -3.76 -1.73
C VAL A 13 1.34 -4.09 -2.56
N GLU A 14 1.22 -3.94 -3.88
CA GLU A 14 2.29 -4.19 -4.85
C GLU A 14 2.65 -2.90 -5.60
N ALA A 15 3.90 -2.46 -5.51
CA ALA A 15 4.41 -1.33 -6.28
C ALA A 15 5.65 -1.74 -7.07
N LYS A 16 5.67 -1.43 -8.36
CA LYS A 16 6.83 -1.61 -9.25
C LYS A 16 7.27 -0.23 -9.70
N HIS A 17 8.52 0.13 -9.41
CA HIS A 17 9.15 1.28 -10.02
C HIS A 17 9.61 0.88 -11.42
N LYS A 18 9.17 1.60 -12.45
CA LYS A 18 9.70 1.40 -13.80
C LYS A 18 11.12 1.94 -13.84
N GLU A 19 12.01 1.13 -14.39
CA GLU A 19 13.37 1.50 -14.75
C GLU A 19 13.40 2.88 -15.42
N ARG A 20 14.05 3.85 -14.78
CA ARG A 20 14.58 5.01 -15.49
C ARG A 20 16.03 4.70 -15.84
N GLN A 21 16.32 4.64 -17.14
CA GLN A 21 17.67 4.86 -17.64
C GLN A 21 18.04 6.29 -17.26
N ASP A 22 18.84 6.45 -16.21
CA ASP A 22 19.61 7.66 -16.05
C ASP A 22 20.93 7.42 -16.80
N ASP A 23 21.20 8.25 -17.81
CA ASP A 23 22.17 8.02 -18.89
C ASP A 23 23.64 7.90 -18.43
N GLN A 24 23.93 7.85 -17.13
CA GLN A 24 25.31 7.76 -16.60
C GLN A 24 25.50 6.91 -15.32
N LEU A 25 24.44 6.42 -14.64
CA LEU A 25 24.56 5.80 -13.29
C LEU A 25 23.90 4.42 -13.13
N GLY A 26 23.45 3.81 -14.23
CA GLY A 26 22.84 2.48 -14.20
C GLY A 26 21.38 2.49 -13.75
N CYS A 27 20.72 1.35 -13.93
CA CYS A 27 19.28 1.25 -13.79
C CYS A 27 18.87 0.80 -12.38
N ILE A 28 17.96 1.54 -11.75
CA ILE A 28 17.36 1.13 -10.46
C ILE A 28 15.94 0.60 -10.71
N SER A 29 15.81 -0.72 -10.67
CA SER A 29 14.51 -1.39 -10.60
C SER A 29 14.18 -1.76 -9.15
N ARG A 30 12.96 -1.43 -8.71
CA ARG A 30 12.48 -1.75 -7.35
C ARG A 30 11.09 -2.35 -7.44
N HIS A 31 10.91 -3.51 -6.81
CA HIS A 31 9.62 -4.16 -6.64
C HIS A 31 9.32 -4.28 -5.15
N PHE A 32 8.20 -3.73 -4.73
CA PHE A 32 7.74 -3.71 -3.35
C PHE A 32 6.44 -4.51 -3.23
N LEU A 33 6.40 -5.40 -2.25
CA LEU A 33 5.24 -6.21 -1.88
C LEU A 33 5.07 -6.17 -0.37
N HIS A 34 3.96 -5.61 0.09
CA HIS A 34 3.61 -5.61 1.51
C HIS A 34 2.28 -6.28 1.74
N ARG A 35 2.20 -7.07 2.83
CA ARG A 35 1.04 -7.90 3.15
C ARG A 35 0.57 -7.56 4.55
N TYR A 36 -0.72 -7.24 4.67
CA TYR A 36 -1.38 -6.92 5.93
C TYR A 36 -2.52 -7.87 6.16
N ARG A 37 -2.54 -8.53 7.32
CA ARG A 37 -3.72 -9.30 7.71
C ARG A 37 -4.84 -8.33 8.09
N LEU A 38 -6.00 -8.52 7.46
CA LEU A 38 -7.22 -7.85 7.86
C LEU A 38 -7.64 -8.41 9.23
N PRO A 39 -8.03 -7.54 10.16
CA PRO A 39 -8.72 -7.97 11.36
C PRO A 39 -10.02 -8.71 11.02
N ASN A 40 -10.42 -9.67 11.85
CA ASN A 40 -11.63 -10.48 11.64
C ASN A 40 -12.94 -9.67 11.60
N ASN A 41 -12.91 -8.42 12.08
CA ASN A 41 -14.07 -7.53 12.14
C ASN A 41 -14.12 -6.50 11.00
N VAL A 42 -13.42 -6.75 9.89
CA VAL A 42 -13.41 -5.86 8.71
C VAL A 42 -14.11 -6.53 7.54
N ASP A 43 -14.96 -5.77 6.82
CA ASP A 43 -15.55 -6.22 5.56
C ASP A 43 -14.51 -6.19 4.44
N PRO A 44 -14.07 -7.35 3.93
CA PRO A 44 -13.03 -7.44 2.90
C PRO A 44 -13.44 -6.78 1.59
N ASN A 45 -14.74 -6.74 1.28
CA ASN A 45 -15.25 -6.15 0.05
C ASN A 45 -15.29 -4.61 0.10
N SER A 46 -15.16 -4.04 1.30
CA SER A 46 -15.15 -2.60 1.51
C SER A 46 -13.75 -1.98 1.38
N VAL A 47 -12.72 -2.79 1.12
CA VAL A 47 -11.33 -2.33 0.99
C VAL A 47 -11.21 -1.44 -0.24
N THR A 48 -10.75 -0.22 -0.01
CA THR A 48 -10.47 0.78 -1.05
C THR A 48 -9.09 1.39 -0.80
N SER A 49 -8.50 1.97 -1.83
CA SER A 49 -7.20 2.62 -1.73
C SER A 49 -7.16 3.92 -2.53
N ASP A 50 -6.47 4.91 -1.99
CA ASP A 50 -6.23 6.20 -2.64
C ASP A 50 -4.75 6.55 -2.53
N LEU A 51 -4.16 7.07 -3.61
CA LEU A 51 -2.78 7.52 -3.66
C LEU A 51 -2.77 9.04 -3.88
N SER A 52 -2.36 9.77 -2.86
CA SER A 52 -2.24 11.24 -2.96
C SER A 52 -1.07 11.66 -3.85
N ASP A 53 -1.13 12.89 -4.37
CA ASP A 53 -0.05 13.52 -5.15
C ASP A 53 1.28 13.62 -4.38
N LYS A 54 1.22 13.55 -3.05
CA LYS A 54 2.41 13.52 -2.17
C LYS A 54 3.01 12.13 -1.99
N GLY A 55 2.51 11.12 -2.71
CA GLY A 55 3.02 9.75 -2.68
C GLY A 55 2.58 8.92 -1.48
N ILE A 56 1.57 9.39 -0.72
CA ILE A 56 1.03 8.63 0.42
C ILE A 56 -0.12 7.75 -0.08
N LEU A 57 0.06 6.42 0.01
CA LEU A 57 -1.01 5.44 -0.18
C LEU A 57 -1.83 5.32 1.11
N THR A 58 -3.12 5.56 1.00
CA THR A 58 -4.09 5.28 2.05
C THR A 58 -4.91 4.06 1.66
N VAL A 59 -5.00 3.07 2.56
CA VAL A 59 -5.88 1.91 2.40
C VAL A 59 -6.95 1.96 3.47
N THR A 60 -8.22 1.95 3.08
CA THR A 60 -9.38 2.09 3.96
C THR A 60 -10.29 0.88 3.84
N ALA A 61 -10.86 0.43 4.97
CA ALA A 61 -11.86 -0.62 5.01
C ALA A 61 -12.86 -0.36 6.13
N LYS A 62 -14.10 -0.80 5.96
CA LYS A 62 -15.18 -0.67 6.95
C LYS A 62 -15.11 -1.83 7.96
N LYS A 63 -15.28 -1.51 9.23
CA LYS A 63 -15.52 -2.53 10.27
C LYS A 63 -16.98 -2.97 10.25
N PHE A 64 -17.24 -4.24 10.52
CA PHE A 64 -18.59 -4.74 10.75
C PHE A 64 -19.17 -4.06 12.01
N GLY A 65 -20.31 -3.38 11.88
CA GLY A 65 -21.10 -2.89 13.02
C GLY A 65 -20.54 -1.67 13.78
N VAL A 66 -19.47 -1.03 13.32
CA VAL A 66 -18.99 0.24 13.91
C VAL A 66 -18.34 1.08 12.82
N GLN A 67 -18.88 2.27 12.57
CA GLN A 67 -18.32 3.27 11.66
C GLN A 67 -17.10 3.92 12.31
N LEU A 68 -16.02 3.16 12.42
CA LEU A 68 -14.79 3.57 13.04
C LEU A 68 -13.77 3.92 11.94
N ILE A 69 -13.71 5.21 11.64
CA ILE A 69 -12.64 5.86 10.89
C ILE A 69 -11.35 5.72 11.70
N PHE A 70 -10.58 4.65 11.47
CA PHE A 70 -9.24 4.55 12.02
C PHE A 70 -8.22 4.84 10.93
N TYR A 71 -7.48 5.93 11.12
CA TYR A 71 -6.24 6.24 10.44
C TYR A 71 -5.28 5.05 10.56
N VAL A 72 -5.02 4.36 9.45
CA VAL A 72 -3.71 3.74 9.25
C VAL A 72 -2.96 4.66 8.30
N GLY A 73 -2.57 5.81 8.85
CA GLY A 73 -1.45 6.56 8.32
C GLY A 73 -0.17 5.80 8.62
N LEU A 74 0.05 4.65 7.97
CA LEU A 74 1.43 4.28 7.67
C LEU A 74 1.91 5.34 6.68
N LYS A 75 2.44 6.44 7.21
CA LYS A 75 3.33 7.29 6.44
C LYS A 75 4.51 6.40 6.07
N PHE A 76 4.45 5.82 4.88
CA PHE A 76 5.65 5.36 4.21
C PHE A 76 6.41 6.63 3.85
N HIS A 77 7.13 7.19 4.84
CA HIS A 77 8.23 8.07 4.53
C HIS A 77 9.19 7.15 3.79
N PHE A 78 9.20 7.27 2.47
CA PHE A 78 10.18 6.64 1.61
C PHE A 78 11.51 7.38 1.86
N LEU A 79 12.00 7.33 3.10
CA LEU A 79 13.40 7.57 3.39
C LEU A 79 14.06 6.26 2.98
N ILE A 80 14.28 6.13 1.68
CA ILE A 80 15.45 5.40 1.22
C ILE A 80 16.62 6.15 1.87
N LEU A 81 17.06 5.65 3.02
CA LEU A 81 18.48 5.72 3.31
C LEU A 81 19.12 5.03 2.11
N PHE A 82 19.71 5.85 1.24
CA PHE A 82 20.90 5.43 0.54
C PHE A 82 21.95 5.17 1.63
N VAL A 83 22.02 3.93 2.08
CA VAL A 83 23.25 3.31 2.57
C VAL A 83 23.27 1.88 2.04
#